data_AF-A0A8H3M0P5-F1
#
_entry.id   AF-A0A8H3M0P5-F1
#
_cell.length_a   1.000
_cell.length_b   1.000
_cell.length_c   1.000
_cell.angle_alpha   90.00
_cell.angle_beta   90.00
_cell.angle_gamma   90.00
#
_symmetry.space_group_name_H-M   'P 1'
#
loop_
_entity.id
_entity.type
_entity.pdbx_description
1 polymer ?
#
loop_
_entity_poly.entity_id
_entity_poly.type
_entity_poly.pdbx_seq_one_letter_code
_entity_poly.pdbx_strand_id
1 'polypeptide(L)'
;MRKEWHEWMCQGGAGETEASNLKRARISDVCGWVKRSWDAISDQIIFNSFKKCAISNMLDGSEDDMVYEEIDKLIAEIEEENLDKLDDSTEIVDN
;
A
#
# COMPACT_ATOMS: atom_id res chain seq x y z
N MET A 1 -2.48 -1.81 0.65
CA MET A 1 -3.63 -2.20 -0.19
C MET A 1 -3.24 -2.96 -1.46
N ARG A 2 -2.16 -2.57 -2.16
CA ARG A 2 -1.68 -3.27 -3.37
C ARG A 2 -1.44 -4.77 -3.14
N LYS A 3 -0.70 -5.13 -2.08
CA LYS A 3 -0.51 -6.52 -1.64
C LYS A 3 -1.81 -7.31 -1.50
N GLU A 4 -2.79 -6.75 -0.81
CA GLU A 4 -4.10 -7.37 -0.57
C GLU A 4 -4.87 -7.61 -1.89
N TRP A 5 -4.77 -6.65 -2.83
CA TRP A 5 -5.34 -6.82 -4.17
C TRP A 5 -4.65 -7.95 -4.93
N HIS A 6 -3.32 -8.02 -4.92
CA HIS A 6 -2.58 -9.11 -5.57
C HIS A 6 -2.91 -10.47 -4.97
N GLU A 7 -2.93 -10.59 -3.64
CA GLU A 7 -3.30 -11.84 -2.98
C GLU A 7 -4.72 -12.28 -3.35
N TRP A 8 -5.67 -11.34 -3.40
CA TRP A 8 -7.04 -11.61 -3.83
C TRP A 8 -7.13 -12.03 -5.30
N MET A 9 -6.35 -11.41 -6.19
CA MET A 9 -6.23 -11.80 -7.60
C MET A 9 -5.69 -13.24 -7.72
N CYS A 10 -4.59 -13.57 -7.03
CA CYS A 10 -3.95 -14.89 -7.04
C CYS A 10 -4.85 -16.00 -6.48
N GLN A 11 -5.73 -15.69 -5.52
CA GLN A 11 -6.68 -16.64 -4.92
C GLN A 11 -7.94 -16.86 -5.77
N GLY A 12 -7.99 -16.35 -7.01
CA GLY A 12 -9.12 -16.52 -7.91
C GLY A 12 -10.29 -15.58 -7.64
N GLY A 13 -10.10 -14.54 -6.82
CA GLY A 13 -11.14 -13.56 -6.50
C GLY A 13 -11.68 -12.83 -7.74
N ALA A 14 -10.85 -12.66 -8.76
CA ALA A 14 -11.13 -11.88 -9.96
C ALA A 14 -11.60 -12.68 -11.17
N GLY A 15 -12.08 -13.93 -10.98
CA GLY A 15 -12.51 -14.79 -12.09
C GLY A 15 -13.43 -14.07 -13.10
N GLU A 16 -13.60 -14.62 -14.29
CA GLU A 16 -14.22 -13.87 -15.39
C GLU A 16 -15.76 -13.79 -15.28
N THR A 17 -16.30 -12.65 -15.72
CA THR A 17 -17.72 -12.48 -16.03
C THR A 17 -18.06 -13.18 -17.34
N GLU A 18 -19.34 -13.40 -17.63
CA GLU A 18 -19.78 -13.99 -18.91
C GLU A 18 -19.33 -13.18 -20.13
N ALA A 19 -19.02 -11.90 -19.95
CA ALA A 19 -18.47 -11.01 -20.96
C ALA A 19 -16.92 -11.00 -20.99
N SER A 20 -16.26 -11.99 -20.37
CA SER A 20 -14.79 -12.11 -20.27
C SER A 20 -14.08 -10.98 -19.51
N ASN A 21 -14.81 -10.09 -18.82
CA ASN A 21 -14.21 -9.07 -17.96
C ASN A 21 -13.88 -9.65 -16.58
N LEU A 22 -12.83 -9.14 -15.92
CA LEU A 22 -12.53 -9.48 -14.53
C LEU A 22 -13.68 -9.11 -13.59
N LYS A 23 -13.98 -10.00 -12.63
CA LYS A 23 -14.91 -9.67 -11.55
C LYS A 23 -14.34 -8.58 -10.65
N ARG A 24 -15.20 -7.67 -10.21
CA ARG A 24 -14.86 -6.67 -9.21
C ARG A 24 -14.88 -7.29 -7.81
N ALA A 25 -13.91 -6.91 -6.97
CA ALA A 25 -13.93 -7.22 -5.55
C ALA A 25 -15.19 -6.68 -4.86
N ARG A 26 -15.67 -7.38 -3.83
CA ARG A 26 -16.83 -6.89 -3.07
C ARG A 26 -16.39 -5.69 -2.24
N ILE A 27 -17.34 -4.79 -1.97
CA ILE A 27 -17.07 -3.62 -1.13
C ILE A 27 -16.54 -4.02 0.26
N SER A 28 -17.04 -5.12 0.82
CA SER A 28 -16.57 -5.67 2.09
C SER A 28 -15.10 -6.08 2.06
N ASP A 29 -14.64 -6.65 0.94
CA ASP A 29 -13.25 -7.09 0.77
C ASP A 29 -12.34 -5.86 0.75
N VAL A 30 -12.72 -4.85 -0.06
CA VAL A 30 -12.00 -3.58 -0.15
C VAL A 30 -11.95 -2.86 1.20
N CYS A 31 -13.07 -2.78 1.93
CA CYS A 31 -13.08 -2.20 3.28
C CYS A 31 -12.14 -2.94 4.24
N GLY A 32 -12.09 -4.28 4.14
CA GLY A 32 -11.14 -5.10 4.89
C GLY A 32 -9.69 -4.77 4.56
N TRP A 33 -9.37 -4.60 3.27
CA TRP A 33 -8.02 -4.24 2.81
C TRP A 33 -7.60 -2.85 3.28
N VAL A 34 -8.51 -1.87 3.21
CA VAL A 34 -8.27 -0.52 3.72
C VAL A 34 -7.97 -0.58 5.22
N LYS A 35 -8.81 -1.29 5.99
CA LYS A 35 -8.62 -1.42 7.42
C LYS A 35 -7.28 -2.06 7.77
N ARG A 36 -6.95 -3.22 7.18
CA ARG A 36 -5.66 -3.89 7.45
C ARG A 36 -4.46 -3.05 7.01
N SER A 37 -4.57 -2.36 5.88
CA SER A 37 -3.51 -1.47 5.42
C SER A 37 -3.30 -0.32 6.39
N TRP A 38 -4.38 0.25 6.94
CA TRP A 38 -4.31 1.31 7.94
C TRP A 38 -3.71 0.80 9.26
N ASP A 39 -4.20 -0.33 9.76
CA ASP A 39 -3.73 -0.93 11.02
C ASP A 39 -2.24 -1.36 10.95
N ALA A 40 -1.68 -1.54 9.75
CA ALA A 40 -0.26 -1.88 9.54
C ALA A 40 0.67 -0.64 9.54
N ILE A 41 0.13 0.57 9.48
CA ILE A 41 0.92 1.80 9.55
C ILE A 41 1.30 2.05 11.00
N SER A 42 2.59 2.23 11.28
CA SER A 42 3.06 2.52 12.64
C SER A 42 2.73 3.95 13.07
N ASP A 43 2.52 4.15 14.38
CA ASP A 43 2.31 5.48 14.96
C ASP A 43 3.44 6.45 14.63
N GLN A 44 4.68 5.95 14.50
CA GLN A 44 5.83 6.76 14.12
C GLN A 44 5.69 7.34 12.71
N ILE A 45 5.22 6.53 11.74
CA ILE A 45 4.96 7.01 10.37
C ILE A 45 3.86 8.07 10.39
N ILE A 46 2.80 7.84 11.17
CA ILE A 46 1.70 8.80 11.32
C ILE A 46 2.24 10.12 11.88
N PHE A 47 2.94 10.08 13.02
CA PHE A 47 3.51 11.26 13.66
C PHE A 47 4.47 12.02 12.73
N ASN A 48 5.37 11.30 12.07
CA ASN A 48 6.30 11.87 11.11
C ASN A 48 5.56 12.54 9.94
N SER A 49 4.48 11.94 9.43
CA SER A 49 3.69 12.56 8.35
C SER A 49 3.03 13.89 8.76
N PHE A 50 2.50 13.98 9.99
CA PHE A 50 1.96 15.24 10.53
C PHE A 50 3.04 16.32 10.64
N LYS A 51 4.26 15.93 11.05
CA LYS A 51 5.40 16.84 11.06
C LYS A 51 5.83 17.28 9.65
N LYS A 52 5.83 16.37 8.67
CA LYS A 52 6.19 16.69 7.27
C LYS A 52 5.25 17.72 6.67
N CYS A 53 3.97 17.62 7.03
CA CYS A 53 2.95 18.58 6.61
C CYS A 53 2.97 19.89 7.44
N ALA A 54 3.96 20.07 8.32
CA ALA A 54 4.08 21.20 9.25
C ALA A 54 2.83 21.42 10.13
N ILE A 55 2.05 20.36 10.39
CA ILE A 55 0.83 20.42 11.21
C ILE A 55 1.17 20.39 12.69
N SER A 56 2.20 19.61 13.07
CA SER A 56 2.61 19.39 14.46
C SER A 56 4.06 19.79 14.75
N ASN A 57 4.67 20.64 13.90
CA ASN A 57 6.04 21.10 14.10
C ASN A 57 6.14 22.11 15.24
N MET A 58 7.29 22.13 15.91
CA MET A 58 7.64 23.22 16.81
C MET A 58 7.75 24.55 16.03
N LEU A 59 7.21 25.62 16.62
CA LEU A 59 7.21 26.96 16.01
C LEU A 59 8.61 27.57 15.82
N ASP A 60 9.63 27.00 16.47
CA ASP A 60 11.01 27.48 16.40
C ASP A 60 11.77 26.95 15.17
N GLY A 61 11.16 26.09 14.35
CA GLY A 61 11.74 25.55 13.13
C GLY A 61 12.81 24.47 13.36
N SER A 62 13.04 24.05 14.61
CA SER A 62 14.07 23.02 14.91
C SER A 62 13.72 21.63 14.42
N GLU A 63 12.46 21.39 14.03
CA GLU A 63 11.98 20.11 13.49
C GLU A 63 11.78 20.11 11.97
N ASP A 64 12.06 21.22 11.28
CA ASP A 64 11.79 21.34 9.85
C ASP A 64 12.78 20.54 9.00
N ASP A 65 14.02 20.35 9.46
CA ASP A 65 15.09 19.66 8.71
C ASP A 65 15.07 18.12 8.86
N MET A 66 14.45 17.59 9.92
CA MET A 66 14.55 16.15 10.27
C MET A 66 13.57 15.23 9.52
N VAL A 67 12.57 15.78 8.83
CA VAL A 67 11.35 15.02 8.57
C VAL A 67 11.24 14.51 7.13
N TYR A 68 12.04 15.02 6.20
CA TYR A 68 11.89 14.68 4.79
C TYR A 68 12.61 13.38 4.41
N GLU A 69 13.91 13.25 4.69
CA GLU A 69 14.72 12.12 4.22
C GLU A 69 14.31 10.78 4.86
N GLU A 70 13.98 10.77 6.15
CA GLU A 70 13.61 9.54 6.87
C GLU A 70 12.22 9.03 6.44
N ILE A 71 11.29 9.93 6.15
CA ILE A 71 9.97 9.55 5.61
C ILE A 71 10.09 9.11 4.16
N ASP A 72 10.86 9.80 3.33
CA ASP A 72 11.04 9.42 1.93
C ASP A 72 11.69 8.04 1.81
N LYS A 73 12.64 7.72 2.71
CA LYS A 73 13.23 6.38 2.80
C LYS A 73 12.21 5.33 3.24
N LEU A 74 11.40 5.60 4.26
CA LEU A 74 10.33 4.68 4.69
C LEU A 74 9.27 4.46 3.60
N ILE A 75 8.93 5.50 2.83
CA ILE A 75 8.03 5.39 1.68
C ILE A 75 8.66 4.50 0.61
N ALA A 76 9.95 4.71 0.28
CA ALA A 76 10.67 3.91 -0.70
C ALA A 76 10.75 2.43 -0.28
N GLU A 77 11.06 2.13 0.98
CA GLU A 77 11.09 0.76 1.52
C GLU A 77 9.71 0.08 1.43
N ILE A 78 8.63 0.80 1.77
CA ILE A 78 7.26 0.29 1.58
C ILE A 78 6.96 0.04 0.11
N GLU A 79 7.40 0.91 -0.80
CA GLU A 79 7.21 0.72 -2.24
C GLU A 79 7.99 -0.49 -2.78
N GLU A 80 9.23 -0.68 -2.34
CA GLU A 80 10.11 -1.80 -2.72
C GLU A 80 9.56 -3.16 -2.23
N GLU A 81 9.12 -3.25 -0.96
CA GLU A 81 8.47 -4.47 -0.43
C GLU A 81 7.17 -4.84 -1.21
N ASN A 82 6.52 -3.86 -1.82
CA ASN A 82 5.35 -4.08 -2.66
C ASN A 82 5.69 -4.51 -4.10
N LEU A 83 6.94 -4.35 -4.55
CA LEU A 83 7.44 -4.71 -5.89
C LEU A 83 8.02 -6.13 -5.94
N ASP A 84 8.73 -6.57 -4.90
CA ASP A 84 9.41 -7.88 -4.84
C ASP A 84 8.47 -9.10 -4.81
N LYS A 85 7.15 -8.90 -4.78
CA LYS A 85 6.15 -9.98 -4.83
C LYS A 85 5.50 -10.20 -6.20
N LEU A 86 5.96 -9.50 -7.24
CA LEU A 86 5.36 -9.55 -8.58
C LEU A 86 6.15 -10.34 -9.62
N ASP A 87 7.37 -10.80 -9.32
CA ASP A 87 8.26 -11.39 -10.34
C ASP A 87 8.29 -12.93 -10.37
N ASP A 88 7.54 -13.63 -9.51
CA ASP A 88 7.56 -15.10 -9.54
C ASP A 88 6.24 -15.68 -10.09
N SER A 89 6.33 -16.14 -11.34
CA SER A 89 5.39 -17.04 -12.05
C SER A 89 4.14 -16.44 -12.71
N THR A 90 4.32 -15.72 -13.82
CA THR A 90 3.36 -15.80 -14.94
C THR A 90 4.04 -16.37 -16.19
N GLU A 91 4.31 -17.68 -16.19
CA GLU A 91 4.35 -18.42 -17.46
C GLU A 91 2.92 -18.45 -18.00
N ILE A 92 2.66 -17.58 -18.97
CA ILE A 92 1.44 -17.63 -19.77
C ILE A 92 1.54 -18.90 -20.61
N VAL A 93 0.86 -19.96 -20.19
CA VAL A 93 0.68 -21.14 -21.04
C VAL A 93 -0.41 -20.77 -22.06
N ASP A 94 0.03 -20.38 -23.25
CA ASP A 94 -0.84 -20.21 -24.41
C ASP A 94 -1.49 -21.56 -24.75
N ASN A 95 -2.83 -21.62 -24.73
CA ASN A 95 -3.60 -22.73 -25.28
C ASN A 95 -4.68 -22.24 -26.23
#